data_AF-M5TFT4-F1
#
_entry.id   AF-M5TFT4-F1
#
_cell.length_a   1.000
_cell.length_b   1.000
_cell.length_c   1.000
_cell.angle_alpha   90.00
_cell.angle_beta   90.00
_cell.angle_gamma   90.00
#
_symmetry.space_group_name_H-M   'P 1'
#
loop_
_entity.id
_entity.type
_entity.pdbx_description
1 polymer ?
#
loop_
_entity_poly.entity_id
_entity_poly.type
_entity_poly.pdbx_seq_one_letter_code
_entity_poly.pdbx_strand_id
1 'polypeptide(L)'
;MALSVAEAANPLSDSVASVSGELQQWHKVTLNVTGPEASEDGNPNPFVDFRMQVTFRHPDSGLTYSVPGYFAADGNAANTSATSGNQWRAHLSPDHVGKWVYSVSFREGKNVAVSDEPNAGKAVAGVDGVSGEFTITATDKTGRDLRSKGRLNYVGKHHLQFAGTGEYFLKCGADAPENFLAYAEFDGDFKEDGHKDNLVKTWQPHVRDWKAGDPTWQDGKGKGIIGAVNYLASQGLNVFSFLTMNIQGDDRNVFPYTSYDERNRLDCSRMDQWATVLEHGNNNGMYLHFKTMETENELLLDKGNLGPQRKLYYRELIARFGHNLALNWNLGEEINNATHEQKVAWANYFATHDPYHHHIVIHNMGEPHYDLLGDASALTGFSLQTNRPDFGNVHKRTLDYIERSDKAGKPWVVACDEPGDAKHALITDDEDPGHDNARINALWGNIMAGGAGVEWYFGYNHPHSDLTCQDYRSREKMWVQCRHALEFFKNEKIPFWDMSNCNGKVENSDAYGLSKPGEVYLVYLKKGGDAKLDLSGADGKFNVRWFDPKSGGAVANGSTDTIDGGGKRSLGQPPRGRDQDWLVVVRAAD
;
A
#
# COMPACT_ATOMS: atom_id res chain seq x y z
N MET A 1 -20.39 53.04 -13.07
CA MET A 1 -19.98 51.85 -13.85
C MET A 1 -20.45 50.64 -13.08
N ALA A 2 -21.34 49.85 -13.69
CA ALA A 2 -22.00 48.72 -13.07
C ALA A 2 -21.02 47.54 -12.92
N LEU A 3 -20.92 46.99 -11.72
CA LEU A 3 -20.33 45.68 -11.44
C LEU A 3 -21.49 44.68 -11.49
N SER A 4 -21.47 43.78 -12.48
CA SER A 4 -22.43 42.70 -12.60
C SER A 4 -22.14 41.65 -11.53
N VAL A 5 -23.05 41.55 -10.56
CA VAL A 5 -23.23 40.36 -9.73
C VAL A 5 -23.95 39.33 -10.61
N ALA A 6 -23.30 38.22 -10.91
CA ALA A 6 -23.99 37.07 -11.51
C ALA A 6 -24.63 36.27 -10.37
N GLU A 7 -25.94 36.40 -10.23
CA GLU A 7 -26.77 35.57 -9.35
C GLU A 7 -26.72 34.11 -9.82
N ALA A 8 -26.28 33.25 -8.91
CA ALA A 8 -26.63 31.84 -8.93
C ALA A 8 -28.00 31.66 -8.28
N ALA A 9 -28.97 31.16 -9.02
CA ALA A 9 -30.09 30.38 -8.49
C ALA A 9 -30.86 29.75 -9.66
N ASN A 10 -30.67 28.46 -9.87
CA ASN A 10 -31.67 27.62 -10.54
C ASN A 10 -32.21 26.70 -9.44
N PRO A 11 -33.52 26.58 -9.24
CA PRO A 11 -34.07 25.72 -8.19
C PRO A 11 -33.72 24.26 -8.52
N LEU A 12 -33.00 23.61 -7.61
CA LEU A 12 -32.65 22.20 -7.69
C LEU A 12 -33.95 21.39 -7.80
N SER A 13 -34.13 20.68 -8.91
CA SER A 13 -34.79 19.40 -8.82
C SER A 13 -33.85 18.53 -7.98
N ASP A 14 -34.25 18.10 -6.78
CA ASP A 14 -33.44 17.22 -5.95
C ASP A 14 -33.24 15.88 -6.67
N SER A 15 -32.17 15.78 -7.45
CA SER A 15 -31.82 14.56 -8.16
C SER A 15 -31.41 13.52 -7.13
N VAL A 16 -32.09 12.37 -7.12
CA VAL A 16 -31.83 11.23 -6.22
C VAL A 16 -30.37 10.78 -6.22
N ALA A 17 -29.62 11.03 -7.31
CA ALA A 17 -28.19 10.77 -7.38
C ALA A 17 -27.43 11.96 -7.96
N SER A 18 -26.20 12.18 -7.49
CA SER A 18 -25.29 13.22 -7.99
C SER A 18 -23.85 12.69 -8.08
N VAL A 19 -23.11 13.13 -9.09
CA VAL A 19 -21.71 12.78 -9.31
C VAL A 19 -20.84 13.99 -8.93
N SER A 20 -19.76 13.76 -8.18
CA SER A 20 -18.86 14.80 -7.67
C SER A 20 -17.39 14.36 -7.68
N GLY A 21 -16.48 15.31 -7.46
CA GLY A 21 -15.03 15.12 -7.53
C GLY A 21 -14.41 15.80 -8.75
N GLU A 22 -13.08 15.68 -8.89
CA GLU A 22 -12.36 16.05 -10.10
C GLU A 22 -12.66 14.99 -11.17
N LEU A 23 -13.47 15.32 -12.20
CA LEU A 23 -13.90 14.40 -13.26
C LEU A 23 -12.78 14.14 -14.28
N GLN A 24 -11.71 13.51 -13.80
CA GLN A 24 -10.48 13.23 -14.53
C GLN A 24 -10.08 11.75 -14.36
N GLN A 25 -9.38 11.23 -15.37
CA GLN A 25 -8.85 9.88 -15.36
C GLN A 25 -7.97 9.66 -14.13
N TRP A 26 -8.15 8.56 -13.41
CA TRP A 26 -7.47 8.15 -12.17
C TRP A 26 -7.85 8.91 -10.90
N HIS A 27 -8.74 9.92 -10.98
CA HIS A 27 -9.21 10.63 -9.79
C HIS A 27 -10.38 9.89 -9.13
N LYS A 28 -10.58 10.13 -7.84
CA LYS A 28 -11.79 9.66 -7.15
C LYS A 28 -13.01 10.42 -7.67
N VAL A 29 -13.96 9.69 -8.24
CA VAL A 29 -15.29 10.17 -8.62
C VAL A 29 -16.30 9.55 -7.66
N THR A 30 -17.04 10.40 -6.95
CA THR A 30 -18.03 9.96 -5.97
C THR A 30 -19.43 10.09 -6.53
N LEU A 31 -20.15 8.97 -6.60
CA LEU A 31 -21.60 8.95 -6.75
C LEU A 31 -22.23 9.04 -5.36
N ASN A 32 -22.94 10.13 -5.08
CA ASN A 32 -23.81 10.27 -3.92
C ASN A 32 -25.24 9.92 -4.32
N VAL A 33 -25.91 9.10 -3.52
CA VAL A 33 -27.33 8.73 -3.67
C VAL A 33 -28.06 9.13 -2.40
N THR A 34 -29.13 9.93 -2.54
CA THR A 34 -30.06 10.22 -1.45
C THR A 34 -31.01 9.03 -1.32
N GLY A 35 -30.69 8.14 -0.37
CA GLY A 35 -31.37 6.88 -0.12
C GLY A 35 -32.28 6.92 1.10
N PRO A 36 -32.58 5.76 1.70
CA PRO A 36 -33.27 5.70 2.99
C PRO A 36 -32.50 6.46 4.07
N GLU A 37 -33.25 7.15 4.95
CA GLU A 37 -32.72 7.64 6.22
C GLU A 37 -32.30 6.44 7.10
N ALA A 38 -31.10 6.52 7.66
CA ALA A 38 -30.58 5.51 8.58
C ALA A 38 -29.67 6.17 9.63
N SER A 39 -29.26 5.39 10.63
CA SER A 39 -28.28 5.78 11.63
C SER A 39 -27.38 4.62 11.98
N GLU A 40 -26.18 4.89 12.49
CA GLU A 40 -25.21 3.88 12.88
C GLU A 40 -25.77 2.85 13.87
N ASP A 41 -26.65 3.28 14.76
CA ASP A 41 -27.38 2.47 15.76
C ASP A 41 -28.79 2.03 15.30
N GLY A 42 -29.18 2.41 14.09
CA GLY A 42 -30.52 2.26 13.56
C GLY A 42 -30.96 0.82 13.32
N ASN A 43 -32.28 0.66 13.14
CA ASN A 43 -32.94 -0.57 12.72
C ASN A 43 -33.96 -0.23 11.63
N PRO A 44 -33.82 -0.74 10.38
CA PRO A 44 -32.80 -1.68 9.89
C PRO A 44 -31.36 -1.19 10.05
N ASN A 45 -30.40 -2.10 10.21
CA ASN A 45 -28.99 -1.74 10.34
C ASN A 45 -28.43 -1.33 8.95
N PRO A 46 -27.96 -0.08 8.77
CA PRO A 46 -27.53 0.42 7.46
C PRO A 46 -26.41 -0.39 6.81
N PHE A 47 -25.58 -1.06 7.62
CA PHE A 47 -24.36 -1.72 7.16
C PHE A 47 -24.61 -3.15 6.68
N VAL A 48 -25.57 -3.86 7.30
CA VAL A 48 -25.86 -5.27 6.96
C VAL A 48 -27.19 -5.46 6.24
N ASP A 49 -28.18 -4.61 6.50
CA ASP A 49 -29.55 -4.78 5.99
C ASP A 49 -29.84 -3.96 4.74
N PHE A 50 -28.87 -3.18 4.26
CA PHE A 50 -28.92 -2.53 2.96
C PHE A 50 -27.69 -2.87 2.12
N ARG A 51 -27.88 -2.98 0.80
CA ARG A 51 -26.80 -3.17 -0.18
C ARG A 51 -26.99 -2.23 -1.35
N MET A 52 -26.16 -1.21 -1.42
CA MET A 52 -25.96 -0.45 -2.65
C MET A 52 -24.82 -1.06 -3.46
N GLN A 53 -25.06 -1.38 -4.72
CA GLN A 53 -24.05 -1.82 -5.68
C GLN A 53 -24.20 -0.97 -6.95
N VAL A 54 -23.10 -0.42 -7.45
CA VAL A 54 -23.13 0.51 -8.59
C VAL A 54 -22.31 -0.07 -9.73
N THR A 55 -22.96 -0.25 -10.87
CA THR A 55 -22.30 -0.63 -12.11
C THR A 55 -21.89 0.63 -12.85
N PHE A 56 -20.59 0.89 -12.96
CA PHE A 56 -20.04 1.93 -13.83
C PHE A 56 -19.56 1.31 -15.13
N ARG A 57 -19.92 1.87 -16.28
CA ARG A 57 -19.52 1.36 -17.59
C ARG A 57 -18.97 2.48 -18.45
N HIS A 58 -17.85 2.21 -19.10
CA HIS A 58 -17.31 3.05 -20.17
C HIS A 58 -17.74 2.45 -21.53
N PRO A 59 -18.77 3.01 -22.20
CA PRO A 59 -19.37 2.36 -23.37
C PRO A 59 -18.38 2.12 -24.51
N ASP A 60 -17.45 3.05 -24.73
CA ASP A 60 -16.54 3.02 -25.87
C ASP A 60 -15.49 1.91 -25.76
N SER A 61 -15.00 1.59 -24.55
CA SER A 61 -14.08 0.46 -24.33
C SER A 61 -14.79 -0.84 -23.94
N GLY A 62 -16.06 -0.77 -23.54
CA GLY A 62 -16.82 -1.90 -23.00
C GLY A 62 -16.48 -2.25 -21.54
N LEU A 63 -15.52 -1.56 -20.92
CA LEU A 63 -15.12 -1.78 -19.54
C LEU A 63 -16.27 -1.53 -18.57
N THR A 64 -16.38 -2.40 -17.57
CA THR A 64 -17.41 -2.33 -16.53
C THR A 64 -16.80 -2.59 -15.16
N TYR A 65 -17.12 -1.72 -14.20
CA TYR A 65 -16.80 -1.88 -12.79
C TYR A 65 -18.08 -2.11 -11.99
N SER A 66 -18.05 -3.07 -11.07
CA SER A 66 -19.13 -3.31 -10.10
C SER A 66 -18.64 -2.86 -8.72
N VAL A 67 -18.97 -1.63 -8.35
CA VAL A 67 -18.43 -0.98 -7.15
C VAL A 67 -19.42 -1.11 -6.00
N PRO A 68 -18.97 -1.62 -4.83
CA PRO A 68 -19.81 -1.63 -3.65
C PRO A 68 -20.03 -0.21 -3.12
N GLY A 69 -21.27 0.11 -2.78
CA GLY A 69 -21.63 1.33 -2.07
C GLY A 69 -21.80 1.12 -0.57
N TYR A 70 -21.76 2.21 0.18
CA TYR A 70 -21.80 2.23 1.65
C TYR A 70 -22.67 3.38 2.20
N PHE A 71 -23.08 3.26 3.47
CA PHE A 71 -23.81 4.30 4.21
C PHE A 71 -22.86 5.40 4.72
N ALA A 72 -23.17 6.66 4.40
CA ALA A 72 -22.31 7.82 4.63
C ALA A 72 -22.96 8.90 5.50
N ALA A 73 -23.96 8.54 6.33
CA ALA A 73 -24.68 9.47 7.20
C ALA A 73 -25.20 10.71 6.46
N ASP A 74 -24.72 11.90 6.81
CA ASP A 74 -25.08 13.18 6.17
C ASP A 74 -24.24 13.53 4.94
N GLY A 75 -23.28 12.67 4.56
CA GLY A 75 -22.32 12.90 3.49
C GLY A 75 -21.19 13.87 3.85
N ASN A 76 -21.10 14.34 5.09
CA ASN A 76 -20.01 15.20 5.56
C ASN A 76 -19.51 14.77 6.95
N ALA A 77 -19.67 13.49 7.28
CA ALA A 77 -19.47 12.94 8.62
C ALA A 77 -18.08 13.26 9.19
N ALA A 78 -17.02 13.25 8.37
CA ALA A 78 -15.68 13.67 8.82
C ALA A 78 -15.66 15.04 9.50
N ASN A 79 -16.50 15.99 9.05
CA ASN A 79 -16.61 17.35 9.59
C ASN A 79 -17.76 17.54 10.57
N THR A 80 -18.83 16.77 10.46
CA THR A 80 -20.04 16.97 11.28
C THR A 80 -20.16 16.00 12.43
N SER A 81 -19.38 14.90 12.44
CA SER A 81 -19.57 13.76 13.34
C SER A 81 -20.99 13.18 13.26
N ALA A 82 -21.67 13.33 12.12
CA ALA A 82 -23.01 12.81 11.96
C ALA A 82 -23.01 11.27 11.94
N THR A 83 -23.83 10.70 12.82
CA THR A 83 -24.09 9.25 12.90
C THR A 83 -25.37 8.85 12.17
N SER A 84 -26.05 9.80 11.53
CA SER A 84 -27.33 9.58 10.85
C SER A 84 -27.49 10.47 9.63
N GLY A 85 -28.36 10.06 8.72
CA GLY A 85 -28.71 10.77 7.50
C GLY A 85 -29.15 9.81 6.41
N ASN A 86 -29.17 10.29 5.17
CA ASN A 86 -29.67 9.55 4.01
C ASN A 86 -28.69 9.48 2.85
N GLN A 87 -27.41 9.76 3.09
CA GLN A 87 -26.40 9.75 2.03
C GLN A 87 -25.75 8.37 1.92
N TRP A 88 -25.69 7.88 0.69
CA TRP A 88 -25.06 6.62 0.32
C TRP A 88 -24.06 6.86 -0.80
N ARG A 89 -22.87 6.24 -0.72
CA ARG A 89 -21.75 6.56 -1.61
C ARG A 89 -21.16 5.36 -2.30
N ALA A 90 -20.71 5.55 -3.54
CA ALA A 90 -19.81 4.64 -4.24
C ALA A 90 -18.72 5.45 -4.95
N HIS A 91 -17.48 4.93 -4.93
CA HIS A 91 -16.31 5.61 -5.48
C HIS A 91 -15.78 4.90 -6.70
N LEU A 92 -15.79 5.58 -7.85
CA LEU A 92 -15.12 5.16 -9.07
C LEU A 92 -13.74 5.82 -9.17
N SER A 93 -12.73 5.05 -9.57
CA SER A 93 -11.46 5.57 -10.10
C SER A 93 -11.39 5.25 -11.61
N PRO A 94 -11.83 6.17 -12.48
CA PRO A 94 -12.03 5.90 -13.90
C PRO A 94 -10.67 5.84 -14.61
N ASP A 95 -10.46 4.77 -15.36
CA ASP A 95 -9.22 4.49 -16.09
C ASP A 95 -9.27 4.90 -17.57
N HIS A 96 -10.39 5.46 -18.02
CA HIS A 96 -10.60 5.91 -19.39
C HIS A 96 -11.19 7.33 -19.42
N VAL A 97 -10.66 8.14 -20.33
CA VAL A 97 -11.23 9.42 -20.75
C VAL A 97 -12.45 9.15 -21.62
N GLY A 98 -13.48 9.98 -21.49
CA GLY A 98 -14.72 9.88 -22.27
C GLY A 98 -15.93 9.69 -21.39
N LYS A 99 -17.02 9.21 -22.00
CA LYS A 99 -18.31 9.08 -21.35
C LYS A 99 -18.34 7.83 -20.48
N TRP A 100 -18.83 7.99 -19.25
CA TRP A 100 -19.16 6.92 -18.33
C TRP A 100 -20.66 6.94 -18.03
N VAL A 101 -21.25 5.76 -17.87
CA VAL A 101 -22.63 5.60 -17.42
C VAL A 101 -22.64 4.80 -16.13
N TYR A 102 -23.61 5.07 -15.25
CA TYR A 102 -23.80 4.31 -14.03
C TYR A 102 -25.23 3.77 -13.90
N SER A 103 -25.38 2.67 -13.17
CA SER A 103 -26.68 2.13 -12.73
C SER A 103 -26.57 1.62 -11.30
N VAL A 104 -27.53 1.99 -10.46
CA VAL A 104 -27.59 1.63 -9.05
C VAL A 104 -28.50 0.41 -8.86
N SER A 105 -28.02 -0.60 -8.14
CA SER A 105 -28.83 -1.67 -7.53
C SER A 105 -28.84 -1.42 -6.03
N PHE A 106 -30.01 -1.14 -5.47
CA PHE A 106 -30.20 -0.85 -4.05
C PHE A 106 -31.19 -1.84 -3.44
N ARG A 107 -30.69 -2.70 -2.56
CA ARG A 107 -31.47 -3.76 -1.92
C ARG A 107 -31.59 -3.53 -0.42
N GLU A 108 -32.72 -3.93 0.15
CA GLU A 108 -33.00 -3.96 1.58
C GLU A 108 -33.44 -5.37 2.00
N GLY A 109 -32.92 -5.84 3.13
CA GLY A 109 -33.32 -7.10 3.73
C GLY A 109 -32.23 -7.63 4.65
N LYS A 110 -32.61 -8.54 5.55
CA LYS A 110 -31.70 -9.09 6.55
C LYS A 110 -30.40 -9.60 5.92
N ASN A 111 -29.26 -9.06 6.35
CA ASN A 111 -27.91 -9.44 5.88
C ASN A 111 -27.69 -9.33 4.36
N VAL A 112 -28.45 -8.49 3.65
CA VAL A 112 -28.34 -8.35 2.19
C VAL A 112 -26.98 -7.80 1.76
N ALA A 113 -26.31 -7.00 2.59
CA ALA A 113 -24.98 -6.42 2.30
C ALA A 113 -23.89 -7.48 2.04
N VAL A 114 -24.00 -8.64 2.67
CA VAL A 114 -23.01 -9.73 2.64
C VAL A 114 -23.44 -10.92 1.80
N SER A 115 -24.54 -10.77 1.06
CA SER A 115 -25.02 -11.76 0.09
C SER A 115 -24.43 -11.49 -1.29
N ASP A 116 -24.04 -12.55 -2.00
CA ASP A 116 -23.55 -12.47 -3.38
C ASP A 116 -24.70 -12.57 -4.41
N GLU A 117 -25.91 -12.91 -3.96
CA GLU A 117 -27.09 -13.02 -4.81
C GLU A 117 -27.56 -11.62 -5.27
N PRO A 118 -27.58 -11.30 -6.58
CA PRO A 118 -27.87 -9.95 -7.06
C PRO A 118 -29.27 -9.43 -6.68
N ASN A 119 -30.22 -10.35 -6.49
CA ASN A 119 -31.62 -10.04 -6.17
C ASN A 119 -32.01 -10.42 -4.73
N ALA A 120 -31.05 -10.64 -3.83
CA ALA A 120 -31.34 -10.80 -2.41
C ALA A 120 -32.08 -9.58 -1.86
N GLY A 121 -33.00 -9.82 -0.92
CA GLY A 121 -33.84 -8.78 -0.34
C GLY A 121 -34.91 -8.24 -1.29
N LYS A 122 -35.34 -7.00 -1.05
CA LYS A 122 -36.29 -6.25 -1.86
C LYS A 122 -35.60 -5.03 -2.44
N ALA A 123 -36.01 -4.59 -3.63
CA ALA A 123 -35.58 -3.32 -4.20
C ALA A 123 -36.02 -2.16 -3.30
N VAL A 124 -35.13 -1.22 -3.01
CA VAL A 124 -35.47 0.01 -2.28
C VAL A 124 -36.16 0.96 -3.25
N ALA A 125 -37.42 1.31 -2.95
CA ALA A 125 -38.24 2.14 -3.81
C ALA A 125 -37.63 3.53 -4.02
N GLY A 126 -37.69 4.02 -5.26
CA GLY A 126 -37.22 5.36 -5.63
C GLY A 126 -35.72 5.48 -5.91
N VAL A 127 -34.89 4.53 -5.46
CA VAL A 127 -33.42 4.57 -5.64
C VAL A 127 -32.84 3.36 -6.37
N ASP A 128 -33.47 2.19 -6.30
CA ASP A 128 -33.09 1.03 -7.11
C ASP A 128 -33.34 1.31 -8.61
N GLY A 129 -32.36 1.02 -9.46
CA GLY A 129 -32.43 1.26 -10.91
C GLY A 129 -32.12 2.69 -11.34
N VAL A 130 -31.81 3.61 -10.41
CA VAL A 130 -31.34 4.96 -10.76
C VAL A 130 -30.08 4.86 -11.62
N SER A 131 -30.06 5.59 -12.72
CA SER A 131 -28.96 5.59 -13.67
C SER A 131 -28.66 7.00 -14.16
N GLY A 132 -27.47 7.20 -14.71
CA GLY A 132 -27.04 8.48 -15.24
C GLY A 132 -25.72 8.37 -15.98
N GLU A 133 -25.19 9.51 -16.38
CA GLU A 133 -23.95 9.60 -17.14
C GLU A 133 -23.12 10.82 -16.74
N PHE A 134 -21.81 10.72 -16.94
CA PHE A 134 -20.85 11.79 -16.73
C PHE A 134 -19.69 11.62 -17.71
N THR A 135 -18.86 12.64 -17.86
CA THR A 135 -17.70 12.62 -18.75
C THR A 135 -16.43 12.82 -17.96
N ILE A 136 -15.43 12.00 -18.27
CA ILE A 136 -14.10 12.04 -17.68
C ILE A 136 -13.13 12.67 -18.67
N THR A 137 -12.32 13.61 -18.18
CA THR A 137 -11.24 14.26 -18.93
C THR A 137 -9.88 13.63 -18.60
N ALA A 138 -8.84 13.97 -19.35
CA ALA A 138 -7.49 13.51 -19.02
C ALA A 138 -7.02 14.10 -17.68
N THR A 139 -6.19 13.33 -16.95
CA THR A 139 -5.54 13.83 -15.73
C THR A 139 -4.59 14.99 -16.05
N ASP A 140 -4.60 16.01 -15.20
CA ASP A 140 -3.63 17.11 -15.23
C ASP A 140 -2.48 16.94 -14.23
N LYS A 141 -2.50 15.86 -13.43
CA LYS A 141 -1.51 15.61 -12.39
C LYS A 141 -0.19 15.16 -13.00
N THR A 142 0.90 15.43 -12.30
CA THR A 142 2.26 15.07 -12.71
C THR A 142 3.11 14.60 -11.52
N GLY A 143 4.30 14.07 -11.81
CA GLY A 143 5.30 13.80 -10.79
C GLY A 143 4.97 12.57 -9.93
N ARG A 144 4.93 12.76 -8.61
CA ARG A 144 4.72 11.66 -7.65
C ARG A 144 3.25 11.35 -7.40
N ASP A 145 2.35 12.28 -7.67
CA ASP A 145 0.92 12.05 -7.50
C ASP A 145 0.51 10.84 -8.33
N LEU A 146 -0.07 9.82 -7.69
CA LEU A 146 -0.38 8.55 -8.36
C LEU A 146 -1.40 8.74 -9.48
N ARG A 147 -2.20 9.81 -9.45
CA ARG A 147 -3.13 10.15 -10.53
C ARG A 147 -2.43 10.52 -11.84
N SER A 148 -1.13 10.81 -11.80
CA SER A 148 -0.29 10.97 -12.99
C SER A 148 0.26 9.64 -13.54
N LYS A 149 0.23 8.59 -12.72
CA LYS A 149 0.79 7.27 -13.04
C LYS A 149 -0.27 6.24 -13.41
N GLY A 150 -1.47 6.38 -12.86
CA GLY A 150 -2.57 5.41 -12.95
C GLY A 150 -2.53 4.37 -11.85
N ARG A 151 -3.42 3.38 -11.91
CA ARG A 151 -3.49 2.29 -10.90
C ARG A 151 -2.25 1.39 -10.97
N LEU A 152 -1.74 0.98 -9.81
CA LEU A 152 -0.65 0.04 -9.68
C LEU A 152 -1.20 -1.39 -9.68
N ASN A 153 -0.90 -2.14 -10.74
CA ASN A 153 -1.45 -3.46 -10.97
C ASN A 153 -0.42 -4.56 -10.74
N TYR A 154 -0.91 -5.71 -10.27
CA TYR A 154 -0.19 -6.97 -10.43
C TYR A 154 -0.30 -7.43 -11.90
N VAL A 155 0.83 -7.66 -12.55
CA VAL A 155 0.92 -7.97 -13.99
C VAL A 155 1.43 -9.38 -14.27
N GLY A 156 1.31 -10.30 -13.31
CA GLY A 156 1.82 -11.67 -13.46
C GLY A 156 3.34 -11.79 -13.35
N LYS A 157 4.01 -10.81 -12.72
CA LYS A 157 5.47 -10.73 -12.51
C LYS A 157 5.79 -10.46 -11.05
N HIS A 158 7.07 -10.55 -10.67
CA HIS A 158 7.56 -10.24 -9.31
C HIS A 158 7.51 -8.77 -8.92
N HIS A 159 7.06 -7.88 -9.81
CA HIS A 159 6.93 -6.45 -9.57
C HIS A 159 5.60 -5.93 -10.10
N LEU A 160 5.07 -4.93 -9.40
CA LEU A 160 3.84 -4.23 -9.79
C LEU A 160 4.14 -3.18 -10.87
N GLN A 161 3.14 -2.85 -11.68
CA GLN A 161 3.28 -1.88 -12.78
C GLN A 161 2.11 -0.90 -12.82
N PHE A 162 2.42 0.38 -13.00
CA PHE A 162 1.42 1.43 -13.17
C PHE A 162 0.74 1.34 -14.54
N ALA A 163 -0.58 1.23 -14.54
CA ALA A 163 -1.40 1.05 -15.74
C ALA A 163 -1.33 2.24 -16.72
N GLY A 164 -1.20 3.47 -16.21
CA GLY A 164 -1.19 4.68 -17.04
C GLY A 164 0.16 4.96 -17.69
N THR A 165 1.27 4.66 -17.01
CA THR A 165 2.63 5.00 -17.48
C THR A 165 3.47 3.79 -17.90
N GLY A 166 3.10 2.58 -17.49
CA GLY A 166 3.91 1.38 -17.65
C GLY A 166 5.14 1.33 -16.73
N GLU A 167 5.30 2.28 -15.81
CA GLU A 167 6.41 2.30 -14.84
C GLU A 167 6.27 1.13 -13.84
N TYR A 168 7.33 0.36 -13.65
CA TYR A 168 7.40 -0.68 -12.61
C TYR A 168 7.76 -0.07 -11.25
N PHE A 169 7.31 -0.72 -10.17
CA PHE A 169 7.37 -0.16 -8.83
C PHE A 169 8.31 -0.95 -7.89
N LEU A 170 9.20 -0.22 -7.22
CA LEU A 170 9.90 -0.65 -6.01
C LEU A 170 9.42 0.21 -4.85
N LYS A 171 9.30 -0.37 -3.66
CA LYS A 171 8.86 0.35 -2.46
C LYS A 171 9.95 0.48 -1.40
N CYS A 172 9.97 1.64 -0.74
CA CYS A 172 10.74 1.89 0.47
C CYS A 172 9.95 2.84 1.37
N GLY A 173 9.71 2.45 2.63
CA GLY A 173 8.97 3.29 3.55
C GLY A 173 8.79 2.70 4.94
N ALA A 174 7.83 3.21 5.68
CA ALA A 174 7.62 2.86 7.08
C ALA A 174 6.60 1.73 7.19
N ASP A 175 6.95 0.65 7.91
CA ASP A 175 5.96 -0.32 8.38
C ASP A 175 5.45 0.09 9.77
N ALA A 176 6.36 0.55 10.61
CA ALA A 176 6.02 1.08 11.91
C ALA A 176 5.53 2.54 11.85
N PRO A 177 4.70 3.00 12.80
CA PRO A 177 4.02 2.15 13.76
C PRO A 177 2.79 1.47 13.13
N GLU A 178 2.54 0.21 13.46
CA GLU A 178 1.33 -0.52 13.01
C GLU A 178 0.03 0.24 13.35
N ASN A 179 0.04 0.97 14.48
CA ASN A 179 -1.08 1.74 15.00
C ASN A 179 -1.10 3.19 14.48
N PHE A 180 -0.64 3.41 13.25
CA PHE A 180 -0.66 4.72 12.59
C PHE A 180 -2.03 5.40 12.63
N LEU A 181 -3.12 4.62 12.51
CA LEU A 181 -4.51 5.10 12.54
C LEU A 181 -5.10 5.27 13.96
N ALA A 182 -4.38 4.93 15.02
CA ALA A 182 -4.80 5.21 16.40
C ALA A 182 -4.55 6.68 16.73
N TYR A 183 -5.40 7.60 16.27
CA TYR A 183 -5.10 9.03 16.30
C TYR A 183 -6.14 9.86 17.06
N ALA A 184 -5.67 10.68 18.01
CA ALA A 184 -6.50 11.39 18.99
C ALA A 184 -7.53 12.35 18.39
N GLU A 185 -7.30 12.87 17.18
CA GLU A 185 -8.21 13.80 16.52
C GLU A 185 -9.22 13.11 15.58
N PHE A 186 -9.19 11.78 15.48
CA PHE A 186 -10.29 11.03 14.90
C PHE A 186 -11.50 10.99 15.83
N ASP A 187 -12.67 10.81 15.21
CA ASP A 187 -13.94 10.65 15.89
C ASP A 187 -14.07 9.27 16.56
N GLY A 188 -14.96 9.21 17.56
CA GLY A 188 -15.21 8.02 18.37
C GLY A 188 -14.51 8.01 19.72
N ASP A 189 -14.95 7.13 20.61
CA ASP A 189 -14.56 7.08 22.03
C ASP A 189 -13.33 6.20 22.31
N PHE A 190 -12.80 5.48 21.31
CA PHE A 190 -11.66 4.56 21.45
C PHE A 190 -10.44 5.17 22.17
N LYS A 191 -10.27 6.49 22.10
CA LYS A 191 -9.18 7.23 22.74
C LYS A 191 -9.33 7.41 24.26
N GLU A 192 -10.48 7.06 24.82
CA GLU A 192 -10.82 7.21 26.24
C GLU A 192 -11.65 6.00 26.76
N ASP A 193 -11.67 4.88 26.05
CA ASP A 193 -12.47 3.70 26.39
C ASP A 193 -11.77 2.76 27.39
N GLY A 194 -10.53 3.05 27.75
CA GLY A 194 -9.70 2.30 28.69
C GLY A 194 -8.87 1.19 28.05
N HIS A 195 -8.91 1.03 26.72
CA HIS A 195 -8.10 0.07 25.97
C HIS A 195 -6.83 0.72 25.41
N LYS A 196 -5.79 0.73 26.26
CA LYS A 196 -4.42 1.15 25.85
C LYS A 196 -4.37 2.60 25.32
N ASP A 197 -5.26 3.47 25.80
CA ASP A 197 -5.40 4.88 25.40
C ASP A 197 -4.07 5.66 25.39
N ASN A 198 -3.11 5.23 26.23
CA ASN A 198 -1.76 5.80 26.27
C ASN A 198 -0.91 5.57 25.01
N LEU A 199 -1.36 4.74 24.07
CA LEU A 199 -0.72 4.47 22.78
C LEU A 199 -1.30 5.32 21.64
N VAL A 200 -2.44 6.00 21.88
CA VAL A 200 -3.08 6.88 20.91
C VAL A 200 -2.14 8.03 20.53
N LYS A 201 -2.02 8.26 19.23
CA LYS A 201 -1.10 9.20 18.62
C LYS A 201 -1.66 10.61 18.62
N THR A 202 -0.76 11.57 18.71
CA THR A 202 -1.04 12.97 18.41
C THR A 202 -0.33 13.43 17.15
N TRP A 203 0.73 12.72 16.73
CA TRP A 203 1.59 13.11 15.61
C TRP A 203 2.06 14.58 15.70
N GLN A 204 2.13 15.11 16.93
CA GLN A 204 2.42 16.51 17.18
C GLN A 204 3.72 17.00 16.51
N PRO A 205 4.83 16.23 16.51
CA PRO A 205 6.07 16.62 15.85
C PRO A 205 5.94 16.88 14.34
N HIS A 206 4.87 16.38 13.73
CA HIS A 206 4.57 16.52 12.31
C HIS A 206 3.56 17.60 11.96
N VAL A 207 2.98 18.32 12.94
CA VAL A 207 2.10 19.47 12.64
C VAL A 207 2.85 20.53 11.80
N ARG A 208 4.17 20.65 11.98
CA ARG A 208 5.04 21.53 11.15
C ARG A 208 5.16 21.11 9.69
N ASP A 209 4.84 19.85 9.37
CA ASP A 209 4.93 19.28 8.02
C ASP A 209 3.64 19.45 7.25
N TRP A 210 2.53 19.78 7.93
CA TRP A 210 1.29 20.20 7.28
C TRP A 210 1.50 21.55 6.58
N LYS A 211 0.97 21.67 5.37
CA LYS A 211 1.10 22.83 4.50
C LYS A 211 -0.27 23.42 4.20
N ALA A 212 -0.29 24.72 3.90
CA ALA A 212 -1.53 25.37 3.47
C ALA A 212 -2.08 24.69 2.20
N GLY A 213 -3.35 24.27 2.25
CA GLY A 213 -4.02 23.52 1.19
C GLY A 213 -4.08 22.00 1.44
N ASP A 214 -3.30 21.48 2.39
CA ASP A 214 -3.46 20.09 2.83
C ASP A 214 -4.80 19.91 3.54
N PRO A 215 -5.39 18.70 3.49
CA PRO A 215 -6.70 18.47 4.07
C PRO A 215 -6.67 18.56 5.60
N THR A 216 -7.83 18.91 6.15
CA THR A 216 -8.17 18.90 7.58
C THR A 216 -9.66 18.60 7.70
N TRP A 217 -10.10 18.24 8.89
CA TRP A 217 -11.53 18.18 9.24
C TRP A 217 -11.82 19.01 10.49
N GLN A 218 -13.10 19.28 10.77
CA GLN A 218 -13.57 19.94 12.00
C GLN A 218 -12.72 21.16 12.41
N ASP A 219 -12.60 22.12 11.49
CA ASP A 219 -11.88 23.37 11.72
C ASP A 219 -10.40 23.23 12.11
N GLY A 220 -9.71 22.24 11.52
CA GLY A 220 -8.26 22.15 11.54
C GLY A 220 -7.67 20.93 12.24
N LYS A 221 -8.51 19.96 12.63
CA LYS A 221 -8.06 18.63 13.04
C LYS A 221 -7.40 17.87 11.89
N GLY A 222 -6.50 16.95 12.21
CA GLY A 222 -5.81 16.11 11.24
C GLY A 222 -4.41 16.55 10.86
N LYS A 223 -3.97 17.74 11.29
CA LYS A 223 -2.68 18.31 10.84
C LYS A 223 -1.48 17.44 11.19
N GLY A 224 -1.50 16.78 12.36
CA GLY A 224 -0.41 15.91 12.79
C GLY A 224 -0.24 14.72 11.85
N ILE A 225 -1.31 13.92 11.66
CA ILE A 225 -1.24 12.70 10.85
C ILE A 225 -1.03 12.99 9.35
N ILE A 226 -1.66 14.05 8.82
CA ILE A 226 -1.43 14.53 7.44
C ILE A 226 0.01 15.00 7.27
N GLY A 227 0.55 15.73 8.25
CA GLY A 227 1.95 16.12 8.28
C GLY A 227 2.91 14.94 8.33
N ALA A 228 2.55 13.85 9.02
CA ALA A 228 3.38 12.65 9.09
C ALA A 228 3.53 12.00 7.71
N VAL A 229 2.44 11.91 6.94
CA VAL A 229 2.44 11.46 5.54
C VAL A 229 3.28 12.41 4.68
N ASN A 230 3.12 13.73 4.84
CA ASN A 230 3.93 14.72 4.12
C ASN A 230 5.42 14.57 4.40
N TYR A 231 5.79 14.31 5.65
CA TYR A 231 7.17 14.13 6.03
C TYR A 231 7.77 12.91 5.33
N LEU A 232 7.13 11.74 5.43
CA LEU A 232 7.57 10.53 4.73
C LEU A 232 7.70 10.79 3.22
N ALA A 233 6.70 11.46 2.62
CA ALA A 233 6.74 11.81 1.21
C ALA A 233 7.94 12.73 0.91
N SER A 234 8.16 13.77 1.72
CA SER A 234 9.27 14.69 1.54
C SER A 234 10.65 14.03 1.63
N GLN A 235 10.74 12.92 2.38
CA GLN A 235 11.94 12.09 2.44
C GLN A 235 12.12 11.18 1.23
N GLY A 236 11.23 11.22 0.24
CA GLY A 236 11.31 10.42 -0.98
C GLY A 236 10.83 8.98 -0.82
N LEU A 237 10.23 8.65 0.32
CA LEU A 237 9.56 7.38 0.54
C LEU A 237 8.26 7.32 -0.26
N ASN A 238 7.79 6.12 -0.54
CA ASN A 238 6.65 5.87 -1.42
C ASN A 238 5.69 4.80 -0.89
N VAL A 239 5.79 4.44 0.39
CA VAL A 239 4.88 3.50 1.06
C VAL A 239 4.79 3.80 2.55
N PHE A 240 3.64 3.51 3.14
CA PHE A 240 3.50 3.31 4.58
C PHE A 240 2.43 2.24 4.84
N SER A 241 2.58 1.48 5.93
CA SER A 241 1.57 0.54 6.39
C SER A 241 0.80 1.07 7.59
N PHE A 242 -0.31 0.37 7.86
CA PHE A 242 -1.20 0.60 8.98
C PHE A 242 -2.10 -0.61 9.15
N LEU A 243 -2.49 -0.91 10.38
CA LEU A 243 -3.60 -1.81 10.66
C LEU A 243 -4.93 -1.10 10.41
N THR A 244 -5.96 -1.86 10.02
CA THR A 244 -7.35 -1.36 10.01
C THR A 244 -8.23 -2.00 11.07
N MET A 245 -7.74 -3.03 11.77
CA MET A 245 -8.39 -3.63 12.94
C MET A 245 -7.37 -4.33 13.84
N ASN A 246 -7.15 -3.83 15.04
CA ASN A 246 -6.25 -4.40 16.05
C ASN A 246 -6.94 -4.67 17.40
N ILE A 247 -8.27 -4.79 17.41
CA ILE A 247 -9.03 -5.17 18.60
C ILE A 247 -8.47 -6.49 19.14
N GLN A 248 -8.15 -6.54 20.44
CA GLN A 248 -7.45 -7.64 21.14
C GLN A 248 -5.95 -7.79 20.85
N GLY A 249 -5.42 -7.09 19.85
CA GLY A 249 -4.00 -7.02 19.50
C GLY A 249 -3.16 -6.18 20.46
N ASP A 250 -2.02 -5.70 19.97
CA ASP A 250 -1.00 -5.06 20.79
C ASP A 250 -1.38 -3.62 21.18
N ASP A 251 -1.84 -2.82 20.20
CA ASP A 251 -2.31 -1.45 20.43
C ASP A 251 -3.80 -1.33 20.82
N ARG A 252 -4.71 -2.06 20.16
CA ARG A 252 -6.16 -2.09 20.47
C ARG A 252 -6.99 -0.84 20.14
N ASN A 253 -6.39 0.22 19.59
CA ASN A 253 -7.07 1.50 19.33
C ASN A 253 -7.49 1.73 17.88
N VAL A 254 -7.29 0.75 16.99
CA VAL A 254 -7.59 0.85 15.56
C VAL A 254 -8.68 -0.13 15.18
N PHE A 255 -9.85 0.40 14.84
CA PHE A 255 -10.97 -0.38 14.31
C PHE A 255 -12.01 0.54 13.65
N PRO A 256 -12.80 0.00 12.70
CA PRO A 256 -13.82 0.78 11.98
C PRO A 256 -15.16 0.86 12.73
N TYR A 257 -15.31 0.11 13.82
CA TYR A 257 -16.58 -0.04 14.54
C TYR A 257 -16.91 1.14 15.46
N THR A 258 -18.19 1.31 15.76
CA THR A 258 -18.67 2.36 16.67
C THR A 258 -18.16 2.20 18.10
N SER A 259 -17.82 0.98 18.53
CA SER A 259 -17.22 0.70 19.83
C SER A 259 -16.35 -0.56 19.79
N TYR A 260 -15.55 -0.76 20.83
CA TYR A 260 -14.57 -1.85 20.92
C TYR A 260 -15.16 -3.27 20.78
N ASP A 261 -16.38 -3.50 21.27
CA ASP A 261 -17.05 -4.81 21.25
C ASP A 261 -18.01 -5.01 20.06
N GLU A 262 -18.25 -3.97 19.26
CA GLU A 262 -19.17 -4.02 18.12
C GLU A 262 -18.51 -4.62 16.86
N ARG A 263 -19.26 -5.36 16.03
CA ARG A 263 -18.75 -6.07 14.84
C ARG A 263 -19.62 -5.91 13.58
N ASN A 264 -20.75 -5.23 13.70
CA ASN A 264 -21.76 -5.05 12.65
C ASN A 264 -22.17 -3.58 12.44
N ARG A 265 -21.59 -2.64 13.19
CA ARG A 265 -21.88 -1.20 13.06
C ARG A 265 -20.58 -0.42 12.99
N LEU A 266 -20.48 0.43 11.97
CA LEU A 266 -19.28 1.18 11.65
C LEU A 266 -19.45 2.64 12.05
N ASP A 267 -18.35 3.26 12.45
CA ASP A 267 -18.26 4.70 12.72
C ASP A 267 -18.05 5.44 11.38
N CYS A 268 -19.10 6.07 10.87
CA CYS A 268 -19.10 6.74 9.57
C CYS A 268 -18.10 7.89 9.53
N SER A 269 -18.00 8.66 10.63
CA SER A 269 -17.14 9.83 10.74
C SER A 269 -15.66 9.44 10.77
N ARG A 270 -15.28 8.47 11.60
CA ARG A 270 -13.91 7.95 11.67
C ARG A 270 -13.47 7.39 10.34
N MET A 271 -14.33 6.63 9.66
CA MET A 271 -14.00 6.05 8.36
C MET A 271 -13.84 7.10 7.25
N ASP A 272 -14.62 8.19 7.27
CA ASP A 272 -14.43 9.32 6.34
C ASP A 272 -13.15 10.13 6.68
N GLN A 273 -12.74 10.21 7.94
CA GLN A 273 -11.47 10.82 8.34
C GLN A 273 -10.27 9.95 7.94
N TRP A 274 -10.37 8.62 8.05
CA TRP A 274 -9.39 7.70 7.48
C TRP A 274 -9.26 7.91 5.97
N ALA A 275 -10.39 8.00 5.25
CA ALA A 275 -10.38 8.26 3.80
C ALA A 275 -9.61 9.54 3.46
N THR A 276 -9.79 10.60 4.26
CA THR A 276 -9.06 11.87 4.08
C THR A 276 -7.54 11.68 4.14
N VAL A 277 -7.04 10.90 5.11
CA VAL A 277 -5.60 10.64 5.26
C VAL A 277 -5.07 9.76 4.13
N LEU A 278 -5.79 8.69 3.79
CA LEU A 278 -5.36 7.72 2.79
C LEU A 278 -5.36 8.31 1.37
N GLU A 279 -6.38 9.10 1.03
CA GLU A 279 -6.42 9.83 -0.24
C GLU A 279 -5.30 10.88 -0.34
N HIS A 280 -4.97 11.53 0.78
CA HIS A 280 -3.81 12.42 0.83
C HIS A 280 -2.50 11.65 0.58
N GLY A 281 -2.35 10.45 1.15
CA GLY A 281 -1.25 9.54 0.85
C GLY A 281 -1.16 9.18 -0.64
N ASN A 282 -2.28 8.79 -1.25
CA ASN A 282 -2.39 8.50 -2.68
C ASN A 282 -1.93 9.70 -3.54
N ASN A 283 -2.39 10.90 -3.21
CA ASN A 283 -2.02 12.13 -3.93
C ASN A 283 -0.54 12.50 -3.73
N ASN A 284 0.09 12.00 -2.66
CA ASN A 284 1.51 12.15 -2.37
C ASN A 284 2.35 10.93 -2.79
N GLY A 285 1.87 10.09 -3.70
CA GLY A 285 2.70 9.02 -4.26
C GLY A 285 2.96 7.87 -3.30
N MET A 286 2.13 7.71 -2.27
CA MET A 286 2.27 6.63 -1.29
C MET A 286 1.43 5.42 -1.72
N TYR A 287 2.10 4.27 -1.75
CA TYR A 287 1.47 2.97 -1.67
C TYR A 287 0.88 2.80 -0.27
N LEU A 288 -0.38 2.36 -0.19
CA LEU A 288 -1.10 2.14 1.06
C LEU A 288 -1.06 0.65 1.40
N HIS A 289 -0.30 0.27 2.44
CA HIS A 289 -0.20 -1.13 2.84
C HIS A 289 -1.26 -1.44 3.91
N PHE A 290 -2.40 -2.01 3.50
CA PHE A 290 -3.51 -2.36 4.40
C PHE A 290 -3.26 -3.70 5.09
N LYS A 291 -2.76 -3.68 6.33
CA LYS A 291 -2.78 -4.86 7.21
C LYS A 291 -4.18 -4.97 7.82
N THR A 292 -4.93 -6.02 7.48
CA THR A 292 -6.35 -6.09 7.89
C THR A 292 -6.56 -6.51 9.34
N MET A 293 -5.59 -7.20 9.95
CA MET A 293 -5.65 -7.78 11.31
C MET A 293 -4.27 -8.29 11.73
N GLU A 294 -4.13 -8.77 12.96
CA GLU A 294 -2.92 -9.38 13.56
C GLU A 294 -3.19 -10.81 14.05
N THR A 295 -2.16 -11.50 14.55
CA THR A 295 -2.26 -12.84 15.15
C THR A 295 -3.37 -12.93 16.19
N GLU A 296 -3.44 -11.96 17.09
CA GLU A 296 -4.31 -11.95 18.27
C GLU A 296 -5.78 -11.94 17.89
N ASN A 297 -6.11 -11.35 16.73
CA ASN A 297 -7.48 -11.13 16.30
C ASN A 297 -7.81 -11.74 14.93
N GLU A 298 -6.92 -12.55 14.35
CA GLU A 298 -7.13 -13.20 13.06
C GLU A 298 -8.42 -14.05 13.04
N LEU A 299 -8.80 -14.62 14.20
CA LEU A 299 -10.02 -15.42 14.37
C LEU A 299 -11.20 -14.65 14.97
N LEU A 300 -11.05 -13.36 15.28
CA LEU A 300 -12.07 -12.55 15.97
C LEU A 300 -13.39 -12.51 15.21
N LEU A 301 -13.31 -12.24 13.90
CA LEU A 301 -14.48 -12.21 13.03
C LEU A 301 -14.83 -13.64 12.59
N ASP A 302 -16.03 -14.09 12.95
CA ASP A 302 -16.61 -15.37 12.55
C ASP A 302 -15.73 -16.61 12.84
N LYS A 303 -14.89 -16.57 13.88
CA LYS A 303 -13.92 -17.63 14.21
C LYS A 303 -12.95 -17.93 13.07
N GLY A 304 -12.60 -16.90 12.29
CA GLY A 304 -11.76 -16.98 11.10
C GLY A 304 -12.51 -17.39 9.82
N ASN A 305 -13.79 -17.75 9.89
CA ASN A 305 -14.53 -18.07 8.67
C ASN A 305 -14.86 -16.79 7.88
N LEU A 306 -15.12 -16.93 6.58
CA LEU A 306 -15.68 -15.85 5.77
C LEU A 306 -17.20 -15.74 6.02
N GLY A 307 -17.57 -15.43 7.27
CA GLY A 307 -18.94 -15.24 7.70
C GLY A 307 -19.43 -13.79 7.54
N PRO A 308 -20.62 -13.47 8.07
CA PRO A 308 -21.22 -12.14 7.92
C PRO A 308 -20.35 -10.99 8.43
N GLN A 309 -19.67 -11.15 9.57
CA GLN A 309 -18.87 -10.06 10.16
C GLN A 309 -17.64 -9.74 9.29
N ARG A 310 -16.91 -10.78 8.86
CA ARG A 310 -15.75 -10.62 7.99
C ARG A 310 -16.12 -10.10 6.61
N LYS A 311 -17.19 -10.62 6.01
CA LYS A 311 -17.70 -10.12 4.73
C LYS A 311 -18.08 -8.65 4.83
N LEU A 312 -18.75 -8.24 5.90
CA LEU A 312 -19.07 -6.82 6.12
C LEU A 312 -17.80 -5.98 6.21
N TYR A 313 -16.86 -6.38 7.06
CA TYR A 313 -15.60 -5.69 7.26
C TYR A 313 -14.84 -5.49 5.94
N TYR A 314 -14.61 -6.55 5.18
CA TYR A 314 -13.92 -6.46 3.89
C TYR A 314 -14.71 -5.64 2.86
N ARG A 315 -16.04 -5.78 2.82
CA ARG A 315 -16.88 -4.98 1.93
C ARG A 315 -16.73 -3.48 2.20
N GLU A 316 -16.76 -3.07 3.46
CA GLU A 316 -16.62 -1.66 3.85
C GLU A 316 -15.24 -1.11 3.51
N LEU A 317 -14.17 -1.89 3.71
CA LEU A 317 -12.82 -1.49 3.27
C LEU A 317 -12.76 -1.27 1.76
N ILE A 318 -13.29 -2.20 0.96
CA ILE A 318 -13.31 -2.10 -0.50
C ILE A 318 -14.15 -0.88 -0.95
N ALA A 319 -15.36 -0.72 -0.38
CA ALA A 319 -16.29 0.34 -0.76
C ALA A 319 -15.76 1.75 -0.46
N ARG A 320 -15.04 1.91 0.66
CA ARG A 320 -14.55 3.21 1.11
C ARG A 320 -13.15 3.55 0.60
N PHE A 321 -12.29 2.56 0.37
CA PHE A 321 -10.87 2.81 0.09
C PHE A 321 -10.33 2.14 -1.18
N GLY A 322 -11.07 1.22 -1.79
CA GLY A 322 -10.61 0.50 -2.98
C GLY A 322 -10.31 1.41 -4.17
N HIS A 323 -10.86 2.63 -4.26
CA HIS A 323 -10.59 3.55 -5.38
C HIS A 323 -9.16 4.12 -5.40
N ASN A 324 -8.39 3.98 -4.31
CA ASN A 324 -7.00 4.43 -4.27
C ASN A 324 -6.13 3.66 -5.27
N LEU A 325 -5.11 4.30 -5.83
CA LEU A 325 -4.43 3.79 -7.02
C LEU A 325 -3.30 2.80 -6.71
N ALA A 326 -2.67 2.87 -5.54
CA ALA A 326 -1.62 1.94 -5.16
C ALA A 326 -1.84 1.46 -3.74
N LEU A 327 -2.26 0.20 -3.60
CA LEU A 327 -2.45 -0.47 -2.32
C LEU A 327 -2.29 -1.99 -2.47
N ASN A 328 -2.13 -2.69 -1.35
CA ASN A 328 -2.49 -4.10 -1.26
C ASN A 328 -3.68 -4.30 -0.31
N TRP A 329 -4.27 -5.49 -0.42
CA TRP A 329 -4.97 -6.14 0.67
C TRP A 329 -4.04 -7.17 1.30
N ASN A 330 -3.50 -6.85 2.49
CA ASN A 330 -2.78 -7.83 3.29
C ASN A 330 -3.77 -8.55 4.21
N LEU A 331 -3.84 -9.87 4.08
CA LEU A 331 -4.77 -10.72 4.86
C LEU A 331 -4.53 -10.63 6.37
N GLY A 332 -3.40 -10.09 6.80
CA GLY A 332 -3.09 -9.75 8.17
C GLY A 332 -1.66 -10.11 8.54
N GLU A 333 -1.25 -9.61 9.68
CA GLU A 333 0.06 -9.82 10.28
C GLU A 333 0.07 -11.12 11.08
N GLU A 334 1.10 -11.93 10.84
CA GLU A 334 1.41 -13.15 11.57
C GLU A 334 0.23 -14.16 11.66
N ILE A 335 -0.44 -14.40 10.54
CA ILE A 335 -1.57 -15.34 10.43
C ILE A 335 -1.12 -16.79 10.74
N ASN A 336 -1.22 -17.21 11.99
CA ASN A 336 -0.64 -18.45 12.49
C ASN A 336 -1.70 -19.49 12.88
N ASN A 337 -2.94 -19.07 13.14
CA ASN A 337 -4.00 -19.93 13.67
C ASN A 337 -5.12 -20.21 12.64
N ALA A 338 -5.27 -19.38 11.61
CA ALA A 338 -6.26 -19.61 10.56
C ALA A 338 -5.93 -20.83 9.70
N THR A 339 -6.96 -21.60 9.33
CA THR A 339 -6.77 -22.77 8.47
C THR A 339 -6.43 -22.38 7.03
N HIS A 340 -5.91 -23.33 6.25
CA HIS A 340 -5.68 -23.14 4.82
C HIS A 340 -6.95 -22.63 4.11
N GLU A 341 -8.10 -23.27 4.35
CA GLU A 341 -9.38 -22.94 3.72
C GLU A 341 -9.86 -21.54 4.10
N GLN A 342 -9.62 -21.11 5.33
CA GLN A 342 -9.95 -19.75 5.78
C GLN A 342 -9.12 -18.71 5.02
N LYS A 343 -7.80 -18.89 4.95
CA LYS A 343 -6.90 -18.00 4.20
C LYS A 343 -7.26 -17.93 2.72
N VAL A 344 -7.58 -19.07 2.09
CA VAL A 344 -8.05 -19.15 0.70
C VAL A 344 -9.36 -18.39 0.53
N ALA A 345 -10.33 -18.58 1.43
CA ALA A 345 -11.60 -17.87 1.39
C ALA A 345 -11.42 -16.35 1.51
N TRP A 346 -10.54 -15.88 2.38
CA TRP A 346 -10.24 -14.45 2.54
C TRP A 346 -9.61 -13.85 1.29
N ALA A 347 -8.60 -14.51 0.72
CA ALA A 347 -7.97 -14.08 -0.53
C ALA A 347 -8.99 -14.02 -1.68
N ASN A 348 -9.84 -15.05 -1.79
CA ASN A 348 -10.85 -15.12 -2.83
C ASN A 348 -11.90 -14.01 -2.70
N TYR A 349 -12.23 -13.59 -1.47
CA TYR A 349 -13.16 -12.47 -1.28
C TYR A 349 -12.63 -11.19 -1.93
N PHE A 350 -11.40 -10.77 -1.61
CA PHE A 350 -10.79 -9.60 -2.23
C PHE A 350 -10.67 -9.76 -3.75
N ALA A 351 -10.20 -10.92 -4.22
CA ALA A 351 -10.02 -11.15 -5.66
C ALA A 351 -11.31 -11.04 -6.49
N THR A 352 -12.46 -11.34 -5.87
CA THR A 352 -13.77 -11.34 -6.54
C THR A 352 -14.59 -10.07 -6.28
N HIS A 353 -14.36 -9.37 -5.17
CA HIS A 353 -15.18 -8.24 -4.74
C HIS A 353 -14.50 -6.88 -4.88
N ASP A 354 -13.17 -6.83 -4.93
CA ASP A 354 -12.46 -5.60 -5.27
C ASP A 354 -12.57 -5.35 -6.78
N PRO A 355 -13.33 -4.34 -7.23
CA PRO A 355 -13.55 -4.08 -8.66
C PRO A 355 -12.26 -3.73 -9.41
N TYR A 356 -11.19 -3.44 -8.69
CA TYR A 356 -9.94 -2.95 -9.22
C TYR A 356 -8.82 -3.99 -9.16
N HIS A 357 -9.07 -5.15 -8.56
CA HIS A 357 -8.14 -6.28 -8.45
C HIS A 357 -6.76 -5.90 -7.91
N HIS A 358 -6.74 -5.19 -6.78
CA HIS A 358 -5.48 -4.81 -6.13
C HIS A 358 -4.66 -6.03 -5.71
N HIS A 359 -3.37 -5.77 -5.50
CA HIS A 359 -2.41 -6.76 -5.04
C HIS A 359 -2.84 -7.38 -3.70
N ILE A 360 -2.85 -8.71 -3.59
CA ILE A 360 -3.23 -9.43 -2.36
C ILE A 360 -2.01 -10.17 -1.82
N VAL A 361 -1.71 -9.96 -0.53
CA VAL A 361 -0.57 -10.55 0.18
C VAL A 361 -0.98 -11.13 1.53
N ILE A 362 -0.08 -11.90 2.13
CA ILE A 362 -0.15 -12.35 3.53
C ILE A 362 1.21 -12.10 4.19
N HIS A 363 1.22 -11.76 5.48
CA HIS A 363 2.42 -11.34 6.19
C HIS A 363 2.82 -12.26 7.33
N ASN A 364 3.94 -12.98 7.21
CA ASN A 364 4.42 -13.86 8.28
C ASN A 364 5.95 -14.04 8.26
N MET A 365 6.53 -14.29 9.43
CA MET A 365 7.84 -14.93 9.57
C MET A 365 7.72 -16.44 9.76
N GLY A 366 6.95 -16.85 10.78
CA GLY A 366 6.94 -18.20 11.35
C GLY A 366 6.40 -19.23 10.35
N GLU A 367 5.13 -19.08 9.99
CA GLU A 367 4.49 -19.90 8.97
C GLU A 367 4.83 -19.40 7.55
N PRO A 368 5.44 -20.24 6.70
CA PRO A 368 5.88 -19.79 5.38
C PRO A 368 4.75 -19.73 4.34
N HIS A 369 3.59 -20.35 4.62
CA HIS A 369 2.42 -20.38 3.73
C HIS A 369 2.66 -20.87 2.30
N TYR A 370 3.61 -21.78 2.10
CA TYR A 370 3.87 -22.39 0.78
C TYR A 370 2.67 -23.20 0.26
N ASP A 371 1.73 -23.58 1.13
CA ASP A 371 0.46 -24.21 0.79
C ASP A 371 -0.46 -23.30 -0.04
N LEU A 372 -0.22 -21.99 -0.07
CA LEU A 372 -1.05 -21.01 -0.79
C LEU A 372 -0.49 -20.62 -2.18
N LEU A 373 0.66 -21.17 -2.58
CA LEU A 373 1.34 -20.84 -3.85
C LEU A 373 0.56 -21.35 -5.08
N GLY A 374 0.81 -20.71 -6.23
CA GLY A 374 0.20 -21.10 -7.51
C GLY A 374 -1.31 -20.91 -7.50
N ASP A 375 -2.03 -21.92 -8.00
CA ASP A 375 -3.50 -21.91 -8.08
C ASP A 375 -4.20 -22.26 -6.75
N ALA A 376 -3.44 -22.53 -5.67
CA ALA A 376 -4.02 -22.86 -4.37
C ALA A 376 -4.73 -21.67 -3.72
N SER A 377 -4.39 -20.44 -4.10
CA SER A 377 -5.05 -19.24 -3.59
C SER A 377 -5.03 -18.07 -4.58
N ALA A 378 -5.85 -17.06 -4.31
CA ALA A 378 -5.82 -15.82 -5.06
C ALA A 378 -4.64 -14.90 -4.71
N LEU A 379 -3.79 -15.25 -3.72
CA LEU A 379 -2.63 -14.44 -3.34
C LEU A 379 -1.70 -14.17 -4.53
N THR A 380 -1.20 -12.95 -4.60
CA THR A 380 -0.31 -12.47 -5.67
C THR A 380 1.07 -12.10 -5.15
N GLY A 381 1.30 -12.21 -3.84
CA GLY A 381 2.55 -11.85 -3.21
C GLY A 381 2.66 -12.33 -1.77
N PHE A 382 3.84 -12.09 -1.21
CA PHE A 382 4.14 -12.36 0.20
C PHE A 382 4.78 -11.12 0.82
N SER A 383 4.30 -10.75 1.99
CA SER A 383 4.85 -9.69 2.81
C SER A 383 5.78 -10.35 3.84
N LEU A 384 7.09 -10.27 3.62
CA LEU A 384 8.06 -11.03 4.41
C LEU A 384 8.40 -10.33 5.72
N GLN A 385 8.36 -11.10 6.80
CA GLN A 385 8.95 -10.77 8.09
C GLN A 385 10.18 -11.65 8.34
N THR A 386 11.16 -11.12 9.07
CA THR A 386 12.38 -11.85 9.47
C THR A 386 12.67 -11.69 10.97
N ASN A 387 13.79 -12.24 11.47
CA ASN A 387 14.07 -12.32 12.90
C ASN A 387 15.53 -12.18 13.33
N ARG A 388 16.37 -11.51 12.53
CA ARG A 388 17.77 -11.34 12.89
C ARG A 388 18.10 -9.88 13.15
N PRO A 389 18.84 -9.55 14.22
CA PRO A 389 19.27 -8.18 14.49
C PRO A 389 20.20 -7.62 13.41
N ASP A 390 20.89 -8.50 12.68
CA ASP A 390 21.75 -8.13 11.55
C ASP A 390 21.02 -8.13 10.19
N PHE A 391 19.72 -8.41 10.18
CA PHE A 391 18.89 -8.53 8.97
C PHE A 391 19.34 -9.60 7.96
N GLY A 392 20.28 -10.49 8.33
CA GLY A 392 20.94 -11.42 7.40
C GLY A 392 20.02 -12.49 6.76
N ASN A 393 18.76 -12.57 7.19
CA ASN A 393 17.78 -13.52 6.63
C ASN A 393 17.02 -12.97 5.41
N VAL A 394 17.01 -11.66 5.16
CA VAL A 394 16.14 -11.03 4.15
C VAL A 394 16.41 -11.54 2.74
N HIS A 395 17.65 -11.49 2.25
CA HIS A 395 17.98 -11.91 0.88
C HIS A 395 17.57 -13.36 0.60
N LYS A 396 18.02 -14.31 1.44
CA LYS A 396 17.78 -15.75 1.18
C LYS A 396 16.30 -16.12 1.27
N ARG A 397 15.53 -15.47 2.16
CA ARG A 397 14.10 -15.71 2.31
C ARG A 397 13.34 -15.12 1.12
N THR A 398 13.67 -13.89 0.71
CA THR A 398 13.09 -13.27 -0.49
C THR A 398 13.28 -14.16 -1.72
N LEU A 399 14.52 -14.63 -1.94
CA LEU A 399 14.84 -15.50 -3.08
C LEU A 399 14.07 -16.83 -3.05
N ASP A 400 13.93 -17.45 -1.87
CA ASP A 400 13.19 -18.71 -1.72
C ASP A 400 11.71 -18.55 -2.10
N TYR A 401 11.05 -17.44 -1.73
CA TYR A 401 9.66 -17.18 -2.18
C TYR A 401 9.57 -16.91 -3.69
N ILE A 402 10.49 -16.14 -4.25
CA ILE A 402 10.55 -15.87 -5.69
C ILE A 402 10.63 -17.19 -6.46
N GLU A 403 11.63 -18.02 -6.15
CA GLU A 403 11.86 -19.30 -6.83
C GLU A 403 10.69 -20.28 -6.68
N ARG A 404 10.08 -20.36 -5.49
CA ARG A 404 8.94 -21.24 -5.25
C ARG A 404 7.69 -20.79 -5.98
N SER A 405 7.43 -19.49 -5.99
CA SER A 405 6.25 -18.92 -6.67
C SER A 405 6.33 -19.09 -8.19
N ASP A 406 7.52 -18.91 -8.77
CA ASP A 406 7.79 -19.22 -10.17
C ASP A 406 7.55 -20.70 -10.47
N LYS A 407 8.10 -21.58 -9.64
CA LYS A 407 7.92 -23.03 -9.80
C LYS A 407 6.45 -23.46 -9.67
N ALA A 408 5.67 -22.73 -8.88
CA ALA A 408 4.24 -22.95 -8.72
C ALA A 408 3.40 -22.35 -9.87
N GLY A 409 4.01 -21.64 -10.83
CA GLY A 409 3.35 -21.10 -12.02
C GLY A 409 2.68 -19.74 -11.83
N LYS A 410 2.85 -19.10 -10.66
CA LYS A 410 2.29 -17.77 -10.36
C LYS A 410 3.37 -16.92 -9.66
N PRO A 411 4.12 -16.10 -10.41
CA PRO A 411 5.19 -15.26 -9.85
C PRO A 411 4.65 -14.33 -8.77
N TRP A 412 5.11 -14.50 -7.52
CA TRP A 412 4.68 -13.64 -6.43
C TRP A 412 5.53 -12.38 -6.36
N VAL A 413 4.88 -11.24 -6.09
CA VAL A 413 5.58 -10.02 -5.67
C VAL A 413 6.01 -10.22 -4.21
N VAL A 414 7.30 -10.12 -3.92
CA VAL A 414 7.84 -10.38 -2.58
C VAL A 414 8.58 -9.16 -2.06
N ALA A 415 8.00 -8.51 -1.04
CA ALA A 415 8.65 -7.43 -0.29
C ALA A 415 9.04 -7.93 1.10
N CYS A 416 9.98 -7.25 1.76
CA CYS A 416 10.28 -7.49 3.17
C CYS A 416 9.77 -6.32 4.00
N ASP A 417 8.62 -6.51 4.63
CA ASP A 417 7.90 -5.42 5.29
C ASP A 417 8.25 -5.33 6.79
N GLU A 418 8.80 -6.41 7.35
CA GLU A 418 9.35 -6.42 8.70
C GLU A 418 10.75 -7.06 8.72
N PRO A 419 11.76 -6.33 8.23
CA PRO A 419 13.16 -6.74 8.34
C PRO A 419 13.61 -6.56 9.80
N GLY A 420 14.37 -7.51 10.34
CA GLY A 420 15.00 -7.36 11.66
C GLY A 420 14.51 -8.39 12.66
N ASP A 421 14.56 -8.11 13.96
CA ASP A 421 13.93 -8.91 15.01
C ASP A 421 12.98 -8.03 15.84
N ALA A 422 12.04 -8.66 16.56
CA ALA A 422 11.03 -7.97 17.36
C ALA A 422 11.57 -7.02 18.43
N LYS A 423 12.85 -7.16 18.84
CA LYS A 423 13.44 -6.34 19.91
C LYS A 423 14.10 -5.09 19.37
N HIS A 424 14.88 -5.23 18.32
CA HIS A 424 15.79 -4.20 17.82
C HIS A 424 15.30 -3.62 16.49
N ALA A 425 15.16 -4.47 15.46
CA ALA A 425 14.89 -4.08 14.08
C ALA A 425 15.52 -2.72 13.69
N LEU A 426 14.77 -1.79 13.09
CA LEU A 426 15.29 -0.46 12.77
C LEU A 426 15.25 0.46 14.00
N ILE A 427 16.36 0.46 14.75
CA ILE A 427 16.58 1.36 15.89
C ILE A 427 16.75 2.83 15.44
N THR A 428 16.84 3.75 16.38
CA THR A 428 16.87 5.20 16.09
C THR A 428 18.20 5.66 15.50
N ASP A 429 18.21 6.81 14.81
CA ASP A 429 19.41 7.48 14.28
C ASP A 429 20.41 7.90 15.38
N ASP A 430 19.95 8.04 16.62
CA ASP A 430 20.77 8.35 17.79
C ASP A 430 21.54 7.11 18.28
N GLU A 431 20.95 5.92 18.10
CA GLU A 431 21.53 4.64 18.53
C GLU A 431 22.37 3.98 17.43
N ASP A 432 21.89 3.99 16.18
CA ASP A 432 22.65 3.57 14.99
C ASP A 432 22.53 4.64 13.89
N PRO A 433 23.45 5.62 13.84
CA PRO A 433 23.44 6.63 12.80
C PRO A 433 23.81 6.08 11.41
N GLY A 434 24.43 4.90 11.33
CA GLY A 434 24.94 4.34 10.10
C GLY A 434 23.90 3.49 9.36
N HIS A 435 23.06 2.78 10.12
CA HIS A 435 22.09 1.80 9.61
C HIS A 435 22.72 0.79 8.66
N ASP A 436 23.98 0.42 8.91
CA ASP A 436 24.77 -0.33 7.92
C ASP A 436 24.19 -1.73 7.69
N ASN A 437 23.77 -2.45 8.74
CA ASN A 437 23.14 -3.76 8.58
C ASN A 437 21.78 -3.66 7.89
N ALA A 438 20.98 -2.64 8.21
CA ALA A 438 19.69 -2.38 7.57
C ALA A 438 19.87 -2.10 6.06
N ARG A 439 20.78 -1.18 5.70
CA ARG A 439 21.12 -0.91 4.30
C ARG A 439 21.62 -2.17 3.58
N ILE A 440 22.63 -2.83 4.12
CA ILE A 440 23.39 -3.89 3.45
C ILE A 440 22.59 -5.18 3.34
N ASN A 441 22.00 -5.65 4.44
CA ASN A 441 21.38 -6.98 4.51
C ASN A 441 19.88 -6.96 4.25
N ALA A 442 19.17 -5.87 4.55
CA ALA A 442 17.73 -5.75 4.32
C ALA A 442 17.40 -5.02 3.00
N LEU A 443 17.71 -3.72 2.89
CA LEU A 443 17.34 -2.92 1.71
C LEU A 443 17.91 -3.51 0.42
N TRP A 444 19.24 -3.56 0.32
CA TRP A 444 19.90 -4.15 -0.85
C TRP A 444 19.73 -5.67 -0.88
N GLY A 445 19.59 -6.33 0.27
CA GLY A 445 19.35 -7.76 0.33
C GLY A 445 18.04 -8.20 -0.34
N ASN A 446 16.92 -7.48 -0.11
CA ASN A 446 15.65 -7.78 -0.76
C ASN A 446 15.71 -7.48 -2.26
N ILE A 447 16.15 -6.27 -2.63
CA ILE A 447 16.16 -5.84 -4.04
C ILE A 447 17.08 -6.73 -4.88
N MET A 448 18.28 -7.07 -4.38
CA MET A 448 19.24 -7.91 -5.10
C MET A 448 18.84 -9.40 -5.14
N ALA A 449 17.90 -9.84 -4.30
CA ALA A 449 17.25 -11.13 -4.45
C ALA A 449 16.19 -11.16 -5.55
N GLY A 450 15.81 -9.99 -6.10
CA GLY A 450 14.72 -9.82 -7.07
C GLY A 450 13.40 -9.35 -6.42
N GLY A 451 13.42 -8.97 -5.14
CA GLY A 451 12.23 -8.52 -4.41
C GLY A 451 11.73 -7.14 -4.80
N ALA A 452 10.59 -6.75 -4.24
CA ALA A 452 9.86 -5.53 -4.55
C ALA A 452 10.22 -4.34 -3.63
N GLY A 453 11.14 -4.51 -2.68
CA GLY A 453 11.59 -3.50 -1.74
C GLY A 453 11.28 -3.82 -0.28
N VAL A 454 11.34 -2.80 0.57
CA VAL A 454 11.24 -2.96 2.03
C VAL A 454 10.34 -1.92 2.70
N GLU A 455 9.73 -2.31 3.81
CA GLU A 455 9.17 -1.39 4.79
C GLU A 455 9.90 -1.61 6.14
N TRP A 456 9.90 -0.60 7.01
CA TRP A 456 10.73 -0.62 8.21
C TRP A 456 9.92 -0.67 9.50
N TYR A 457 10.14 -1.75 10.25
CA TYR A 457 9.60 -2.01 11.58
C TYR A 457 10.51 -1.51 12.70
N PHE A 458 9.93 -0.98 13.78
CA PHE A 458 10.65 -0.36 14.91
C PHE A 458 10.49 -1.25 16.15
N GLY A 459 11.43 -2.18 16.37
CA GLY A 459 11.33 -3.15 17.48
C GLY A 459 11.00 -2.57 18.86
N TYR A 460 10.52 -3.42 19.76
CA TYR A 460 9.86 -2.99 21.00
C TYR A 460 10.78 -2.41 22.10
N ASN A 461 12.10 -2.63 22.03
CA ASN A 461 12.99 -2.31 23.14
C ASN A 461 13.63 -0.90 23.07
N HIS A 462 13.34 -0.14 22.02
CA HIS A 462 13.99 1.15 21.76
C HIS A 462 12.98 2.30 21.74
N PRO A 463 13.43 3.56 21.94
CA PRO A 463 12.55 4.72 21.82
C PRO A 463 11.85 4.77 20.46
N HIS A 464 10.62 5.30 20.46
CA HIS A 464 9.80 5.37 19.26
C HIS A 464 9.66 3.99 18.59
N SER A 465 9.25 3.00 19.38
CA SER A 465 8.94 1.64 18.94
C SER A 465 7.71 1.61 18.04
N ASP A 466 7.39 0.41 17.56
CA ASP A 466 6.25 0.12 16.70
C ASP A 466 4.90 0.52 17.32
N LEU A 467 4.80 0.55 18.66
CA LEU A 467 3.58 1.05 19.33
C LEU A 467 3.70 2.49 19.82
N THR A 468 4.91 3.06 19.90
CA THR A 468 5.16 4.33 20.61
C THR A 468 5.71 5.44 19.74
N CYS A 469 6.03 5.17 18.47
CA CYS A 469 6.49 6.18 17.53
C CYS A 469 5.45 7.30 17.34
N GLN A 470 5.94 8.54 17.34
CA GLN A 470 5.19 9.79 17.13
C GLN A 470 5.96 10.77 16.19
N ASP A 471 7.24 10.49 15.89
CA ASP A 471 8.07 11.28 14.98
C ASP A 471 8.92 10.37 14.10
N TYR A 472 8.60 10.38 12.81
CA TYR A 472 9.35 9.65 11.80
C TYR A 472 10.78 10.20 11.60
N ARG A 473 11.11 11.39 12.12
CA ARG A 473 12.49 11.90 12.08
C ARG A 473 13.47 11.11 12.92
N SER A 474 12.98 10.27 13.84
CA SER A 474 13.83 9.37 14.61
C SER A 474 14.67 8.41 13.75
N ARG A 475 14.34 8.23 12.45
CA ARG A 475 15.09 7.44 11.46
C ARG A 475 15.37 8.18 10.13
N GLU A 476 15.53 9.50 10.15
CA GLU A 476 15.77 10.29 8.94
C GLU A 476 16.93 9.75 8.08
N LYS A 477 18.03 9.32 8.69
CA LYS A 477 19.21 8.80 7.97
C LYS A 477 18.90 7.52 7.20
N MET A 478 17.99 6.68 7.70
CA MET A 478 17.54 5.50 6.94
C MET A 478 16.63 5.91 5.79
N TRP A 479 15.74 6.89 5.98
CA TRP A 479 14.89 7.39 4.88
C TRP A 479 15.69 7.95 3.72
N VAL A 480 16.79 8.66 4.02
CA VAL A 480 17.74 9.14 3.02
C VAL A 480 18.35 7.99 2.22
N GLN A 481 18.78 6.91 2.89
CA GLN A 481 19.36 5.73 2.24
C GLN A 481 18.34 4.95 1.40
N CYS A 482 17.08 4.86 1.83
CA CYS A 482 15.97 4.35 1.03
C CYS A 482 15.77 5.16 -0.26
N ARG A 483 15.75 6.50 -0.14
CA ARG A 483 15.63 7.39 -1.30
C ARG A 483 16.79 7.19 -2.28
N HIS A 484 18.03 7.02 -1.80
CA HIS A 484 19.18 6.74 -2.65
C HIS A 484 18.99 5.48 -3.51
N ALA A 485 18.45 4.40 -2.94
CA ALA A 485 18.16 3.19 -3.68
C ALA A 485 17.08 3.44 -4.76
N LEU A 486 15.94 4.04 -4.39
CA LEU A 486 14.86 4.33 -5.35
C LEU A 486 15.32 5.24 -6.50
N GLU A 487 16.09 6.28 -6.19
CA GLU A 487 16.67 7.19 -7.18
C GLU A 487 17.69 6.50 -8.09
N PHE A 488 18.53 5.61 -7.55
CA PHE A 488 19.48 4.82 -8.34
C PHE A 488 18.78 4.01 -9.43
N PHE A 489 17.78 3.19 -9.06
CA PHE A 489 17.08 2.33 -10.03
C PHE A 489 16.40 3.16 -11.12
N LYS A 490 15.80 4.30 -10.74
CA LYS A 490 15.15 5.22 -11.67
C LYS A 490 16.15 5.92 -12.60
N ASN A 491 17.20 6.54 -12.05
CA ASN A 491 18.13 7.39 -12.79
C ASN A 491 19.02 6.55 -13.73
N GLU A 492 19.46 5.38 -13.27
CA GLU A 492 20.27 4.45 -14.06
C GLU A 492 19.41 3.55 -14.97
N LYS A 493 18.08 3.74 -14.98
CA LYS A 493 17.13 2.99 -15.81
C LYS A 493 17.34 1.47 -15.69
N ILE A 494 17.50 0.98 -14.46
CA ILE A 494 17.70 -0.44 -14.21
C ILE A 494 16.39 -1.18 -14.46
N PRO A 495 16.34 -2.18 -15.36
CA PRO A 495 15.12 -2.93 -15.67
C PRO A 495 14.89 -4.04 -14.65
N PHE A 496 14.83 -3.71 -13.36
CA PHE A 496 14.81 -4.68 -12.25
C PHE A 496 13.69 -5.73 -12.36
N TRP A 497 12.58 -5.38 -13.01
CA TRP A 497 11.42 -6.25 -13.25
C TRP A 497 11.69 -7.40 -14.24
N ASP A 498 12.76 -7.30 -15.03
CA ASP A 498 13.21 -8.34 -15.96
C ASP A 498 14.61 -8.88 -15.56
N MET A 499 15.02 -8.65 -14.31
CA MET A 499 16.29 -9.15 -13.77
C MET A 499 16.06 -10.27 -12.76
N SER A 500 17.02 -11.19 -12.66
CA SER A 500 16.98 -12.31 -11.73
C SER A 500 18.28 -12.45 -10.96
N ASN A 501 18.22 -13.12 -9.80
CA ASN A 501 19.40 -13.36 -8.98
C ASN A 501 20.50 -14.08 -9.78
N CYS A 502 21.74 -13.62 -9.62
CA CYS A 502 22.90 -14.20 -10.27
C CYS A 502 24.10 -14.35 -9.32
N ASN A 503 23.84 -14.62 -8.03
CA ASN A 503 24.90 -14.82 -7.03
C ASN A 503 25.95 -15.85 -7.50
N GLY A 504 25.51 -16.92 -8.16
CA GLY A 504 26.40 -17.97 -8.70
C GLY A 504 27.38 -17.50 -9.80
N LYS A 505 27.22 -16.28 -10.34
CA LYS A 505 28.15 -15.68 -11.31
C LYS A 505 29.18 -14.76 -10.68
N VAL A 506 29.09 -14.47 -9.39
CA VAL A 506 29.97 -13.53 -8.69
C VAL A 506 30.98 -14.31 -7.85
N GLU A 507 32.27 -14.14 -8.13
CA GLU A 507 33.35 -14.65 -7.28
C GLU A 507 33.63 -13.68 -6.12
N ASN A 508 32.68 -13.63 -5.18
CA ASN A 508 32.80 -13.00 -3.87
C ASN A 508 31.63 -13.52 -3.00
N SER A 509 31.92 -14.28 -1.95
CA SER A 509 30.88 -14.94 -1.12
C SER A 509 30.07 -13.96 -0.26
N ASP A 510 30.56 -12.73 -0.09
CA ASP A 510 29.90 -11.64 0.63
C ASP A 510 29.25 -10.66 -0.36
N ALA A 511 28.94 -11.07 -1.59
CA ALA A 511 28.27 -10.24 -2.58
C ALA A 511 26.87 -10.74 -2.95
N TYR A 512 26.01 -9.82 -3.38
CA TYR A 512 24.76 -10.13 -4.07
C TYR A 512 24.87 -9.79 -5.55
N GLY A 513 24.27 -10.61 -6.41
CA GLY A 513 24.25 -10.45 -7.84
C GLY A 513 22.82 -10.45 -8.36
N LEU A 514 22.51 -9.49 -9.24
CA LEU A 514 21.23 -9.40 -9.96
C LEU A 514 21.53 -9.10 -11.43
N SER A 515 20.89 -9.77 -12.38
CA SER A 515 21.23 -9.58 -13.80
C SER A 515 20.07 -9.71 -14.75
N LYS A 516 20.14 -8.95 -15.85
CA LYS A 516 19.55 -9.30 -17.14
C LYS A 516 20.70 -9.74 -18.05
N PRO A 517 20.90 -11.05 -18.26
CA PRO A 517 22.08 -11.58 -18.93
C PRO A 517 22.32 -10.92 -20.31
N GLY A 518 23.57 -10.55 -20.58
CA GLY A 518 23.99 -9.89 -21.81
C GLY A 518 23.75 -8.37 -21.86
N GLU A 519 22.92 -7.82 -20.96
CA GLU A 519 22.56 -6.40 -20.98
C GLU A 519 23.10 -5.64 -19.77
N VAL A 520 22.73 -6.07 -18.56
CA VAL A 520 23.12 -5.38 -17.32
C VAL A 520 23.22 -6.35 -16.15
N TYR A 521 24.26 -6.17 -15.35
CA TYR A 521 24.53 -6.91 -14.13
C TYR A 521 24.80 -5.92 -13.01
N LEU A 522 24.21 -6.19 -11.85
CA LEU A 522 24.46 -5.50 -10.61
C LEU A 522 25.20 -6.45 -9.68
N VAL A 523 26.30 -5.98 -9.08
CA VAL A 523 27.05 -6.72 -8.08
C VAL A 523 27.20 -5.85 -6.84
N TYR A 524 26.47 -6.19 -5.77
CA TYR A 524 26.52 -5.48 -4.50
C TYR A 524 27.56 -6.13 -3.59
N LEU A 525 28.69 -5.44 -3.38
CA LEU A 525 29.78 -5.87 -2.53
C LEU A 525 29.52 -5.39 -1.11
N LYS A 526 29.07 -6.27 -0.21
CA LYS A 526 28.62 -5.89 1.14
C LYS A 526 29.72 -5.33 2.04
N LYS A 527 30.98 -5.65 1.74
CA LYS A 527 32.18 -5.24 2.50
C LYS A 527 33.26 -4.64 1.59
N GLY A 528 32.88 -4.29 0.35
CA GLY A 528 33.82 -3.92 -0.70
C GLY A 528 34.74 -5.07 -1.10
N GLY A 529 36.00 -4.75 -1.36
CA GLY A 529 37.03 -5.71 -1.77
C GLY A 529 36.96 -6.11 -3.25
N ASP A 530 37.70 -7.17 -3.57
CA ASP A 530 37.82 -7.67 -4.92
C ASP A 530 36.62 -8.56 -5.28
N ALA A 531 36.16 -8.48 -6.53
CA ALA A 531 35.18 -9.39 -7.08
C ALA A 531 35.45 -9.64 -8.57
N LYS A 532 35.08 -10.85 -9.01
CA LYS A 532 35.02 -11.17 -10.44
C LYS A 532 33.59 -11.53 -10.83
N LEU A 533 33.20 -11.15 -12.04
CA LEU A 533 31.92 -11.51 -12.63
C LEU A 533 32.15 -12.50 -13.77
N ASP A 534 31.37 -13.58 -13.79
CA ASP A 534 31.35 -14.56 -14.87
C ASP A 534 30.45 -14.09 -16.02
N LEU A 535 31.09 -13.61 -17.09
CA LEU A 535 30.46 -13.20 -18.34
C LEU A 535 30.67 -14.25 -19.45
N SER A 536 30.93 -15.52 -19.12
CA SER A 536 31.12 -16.58 -20.13
C SER A 536 29.92 -16.76 -21.07
N GLY A 537 28.71 -16.45 -20.61
CA GLY A 537 27.48 -16.50 -21.40
C GLY A 537 27.09 -15.19 -22.09
N ALA A 538 27.99 -14.20 -22.16
CA ALA A 538 27.74 -12.92 -22.80
C ALA A 538 28.95 -12.48 -23.63
N ASP A 539 28.70 -11.89 -24.79
CA ASP A 539 29.73 -11.36 -25.69
C ASP A 539 29.79 -9.83 -25.63
N GLY A 540 30.81 -9.25 -26.29
CA GLY A 540 30.95 -7.80 -26.41
C GLY A 540 31.69 -7.16 -25.23
N LYS A 541 31.61 -5.83 -25.14
CA LYS A 541 32.24 -5.03 -24.09
C LYS A 541 31.20 -4.57 -23.09
N PHE A 542 31.62 -4.43 -21.84
CA PHE A 542 30.78 -3.92 -20.76
C PHE A 542 31.47 -2.75 -20.07
N ASN A 543 30.73 -1.67 -19.83
CA ASN A 543 31.12 -0.56 -18.98
C ASN A 543 30.95 -0.94 -17.51
N VAL A 544 31.91 -0.56 -16.67
CA VAL A 544 31.90 -0.80 -15.22
C VAL A 544 31.80 0.54 -14.50
N ARG A 545 30.78 0.68 -13.65
CA ARG A 545 30.53 1.88 -12.83
C ARG A 545 30.20 1.50 -11.40
N TRP A 546 30.41 2.43 -10.48
CA TRP A 546 30.31 2.20 -9.03
C TRP A 546 29.33 3.21 -8.42
N PHE A 547 28.36 2.71 -7.65
CA PHE A 547 27.41 3.51 -6.89
C PHE A 547 27.65 3.34 -5.40
N ASP A 548 27.72 4.46 -4.66
CA ASP A 548 27.83 4.48 -3.20
C ASP A 548 26.41 4.41 -2.61
N PRO A 549 25.98 3.25 -2.08
CA PRO A 549 24.63 3.07 -1.55
C PRO A 549 24.37 3.87 -0.26
N LYS A 550 25.41 4.29 0.45
CA LYS A 550 25.31 5.05 1.70
C LYS A 550 25.18 6.55 1.43
N SER A 551 25.96 7.05 0.47
CA SER A 551 26.00 8.49 0.14
C SER A 551 25.10 8.89 -1.03
N GLY A 552 24.63 7.92 -1.82
CA GLY A 552 23.85 8.15 -3.03
C GLY A 552 24.62 8.88 -4.15
N GLY A 553 23.86 9.51 -5.05
CA GLY A 553 24.40 10.31 -6.15
C GLY A 553 24.55 9.55 -7.48
N ALA A 554 25.34 10.11 -8.39
CA ALA A 554 25.59 9.49 -9.70
C ALA A 554 26.60 8.34 -9.59
N VAL A 555 26.51 7.38 -10.51
CA VAL A 555 27.54 6.34 -10.65
C VAL A 555 28.89 6.95 -11.06
N ALA A 556 29.98 6.36 -10.57
CA ALA A 556 31.34 6.84 -10.78
C ALA A 556 32.25 5.80 -11.44
N ASN A 557 33.36 6.25 -12.01
CA ASN A 557 34.41 5.37 -12.52
C ASN A 557 35.19 4.75 -11.35
N GLY A 558 35.57 3.49 -11.51
CA GLY A 558 36.52 2.81 -10.62
C GLY A 558 37.91 2.70 -11.24
N SER A 559 38.71 1.74 -10.77
CA SER A 559 40.01 1.44 -11.39
C SER A 559 39.90 0.74 -12.75
N THR A 560 38.73 0.20 -13.07
CA THR A 560 38.41 -0.51 -14.31
C THR A 560 37.21 0.17 -14.95
N ASP A 561 37.37 0.68 -16.17
CA ASP A 561 36.29 1.32 -16.92
C ASP A 561 35.49 0.35 -17.77
N THR A 562 36.16 -0.62 -18.39
CA THR A 562 35.55 -1.59 -19.31
C THR A 562 36.11 -2.99 -19.11
N ILE A 563 35.27 -4.00 -19.32
CA ILE A 563 35.65 -5.42 -19.33
C ILE A 563 35.04 -6.12 -20.55
N ASP A 564 35.72 -7.14 -21.08
CA ASP A 564 35.20 -7.95 -22.19
C ASP A 564 34.34 -9.12 -21.68
N GLY A 565 33.29 -9.48 -22.41
CA GLY A 565 32.56 -10.73 -22.23
C GLY A 565 33.40 -11.99 -22.51
N GLY A 566 32.74 -13.14 -22.52
CA GLY A 566 33.34 -14.44 -22.87
C GLY A 566 34.21 -15.05 -21.77
N GLY A 567 34.11 -14.58 -20.53
CA GLY A 567 34.79 -15.22 -19.40
C GLY A 567 34.67 -14.45 -18.09
N LYS A 568 35.42 -14.91 -17.10
CA LYS A 568 35.50 -14.28 -15.79
C LYS A 568 36.37 -13.02 -15.85
N ARG A 569 35.88 -11.92 -15.30
CA ARG A 569 36.56 -10.61 -15.33
C ARG A 569 36.57 -9.96 -13.96
N SER A 570 37.70 -9.35 -13.61
CA SER A 570 37.80 -8.52 -12.41
C SER A 570 36.99 -7.24 -12.60
N LEU A 571 36.21 -6.86 -11.59
CA LEU A 571 35.44 -5.62 -11.59
C LEU A 571 36.29 -4.38 -11.27
N GLY A 572 37.54 -4.57 -10.84
CA GLY A 572 38.41 -3.48 -10.38
C GLY A 572 38.06 -3.02 -8.97
N GLN A 573 38.46 -1.80 -8.63
CA GLN A 573 38.29 -1.17 -7.33
C GLN A 573 37.33 0.02 -7.40
N PRO A 574 36.58 0.30 -6.32
CA PRO A 574 35.79 1.52 -6.22
C PRO A 574 36.68 2.78 -6.22
N PRO A 575 36.10 3.96 -6.52
CA PRO A 575 36.83 5.23 -6.52
C PRO A 575 37.44 5.60 -5.15
N ARG A 576 36.85 5.11 -4.05
CA ARG A 576 37.30 5.32 -2.67
C ARG A 576 36.76 4.23 -1.75
N GLY A 577 37.22 4.17 -0.50
CA GLY A 577 36.63 3.31 0.54
C GLY A 577 36.54 1.84 0.13
N ARG A 578 37.69 1.20 -0.12
CA ARG A 578 37.76 -0.17 -0.66
C ARG A 578 37.14 -1.23 0.27
N ASP A 579 36.98 -0.89 1.53
CA ASP A 579 36.41 -1.69 2.63
C ASP A 579 34.96 -1.30 2.97
N GLN A 580 34.33 -0.42 2.18
CA GLN A 580 32.93 -0.01 2.32
C GLN A 580 32.04 -0.78 1.34
N ASP A 581 30.72 -0.78 1.58
CA ASP A 581 29.79 -1.39 0.64
C ASP A 581 29.64 -0.57 -0.65
N TRP A 582 29.57 -1.27 -1.78
CA TRP A 582 29.44 -0.66 -3.11
C TRP A 582 28.53 -1.48 -4.01
N LEU A 583 27.76 -0.81 -4.86
CA LEU A 583 27.05 -1.45 -5.96
C LEU A 583 27.83 -1.22 -7.26
N VAL A 584 28.30 -2.30 -7.88
CA VAL A 584 28.91 -2.28 -9.21
C VAL A 584 27.82 -2.46 -10.27
N VAL A 585 27.77 -1.55 -11.23
CA VAL A 585 26.92 -1.62 -12.42
C VAL A 585 27.79 -2.02 -13.60
N VAL A 586 27.52 -3.20 -14.16
CA VAL A 586 28.19 -3.72 -15.36
C VAL A 586 27.17 -3.74 -16.48
N ARG A 587 27.31 -2.88 -17.49
CA ARG A 587 26.33 -2.71 -18.56
C ARG A 587 26.98 -2.90 -19.92
N ALA A 588 26.32 -3.57 -20.85
CA ALA A 588 26.78 -3.68 -22.23
C ALA A 588 27.13 -2.28 -22.77
N ALA A 589 28.28 -2.17 -23.40
CA ALA A 589 28.67 -0.96 -24.10
C ALA A 589 27.91 -0.90 -25.42
N ASP A 590 27.39 0.30 -25.75
CA ASP A 590 26.72 0.55 -27.04
C ASP A 590 27.64 0.31 -28.25
#